data_AF-A0A4R5U5R2-F1
#
_entry.id   AF-A0A4R5U5R2-F1
#
_cell.length_a   1.000
_cell.length_b   1.000
_cell.length_c   1.000
_cell.angle_alpha   90.00
_cell.angle_beta   90.00
_cell.angle_gamma   90.00
#
_symmetry.space_group_name_H-M   'P 1'
#
loop_
_entity.id
_entity.type
_entity.pdbx_description
1 polymer ?
#
loop_
_entity_poly.entity_id
_entity_poly.type
_entity_poly.pdbx_seq_one_letter_code
_entity_poly.pdbx_strand_id
1 'polypeptide(L)'
;MNETVSAMPAQPTADYDWLLAWTDWTRRGDRRVEAVFPLETFLARSGTTHGAWLLEFLSWKCERLVIDGCWYEARLDHLPGRIDVRIVMDR
;
A
#
# COMPACT_ATOMS: atom_id res chain seq x y z
N MET A 1 26.01 22.62 27.65
CA MET A 1 25.56 22.67 26.25
C MET A 1 24.44 21.67 26.14
N ASN A 2 23.18 22.14 26.14
CA ASN A 2 22.00 21.29 26.02
C ASN A 2 21.57 21.27 24.56
N GLU A 3 21.77 20.14 23.89
CA GLU A 3 21.12 19.86 22.61
C GLU A 3 19.71 19.35 22.92
N THR A 4 18.72 20.24 22.84
CA THR A 4 17.32 19.85 22.82
C THR A 4 17.05 19.22 21.46
N VAL A 5 17.28 17.92 21.34
CA VAL A 5 16.75 17.13 20.23
C VAL A 5 15.24 17.21 20.36
N SER A 6 14.62 18.10 19.58
CA SER A 6 13.17 18.10 19.41
C SER A 6 12.83 16.77 18.80
N ALA A 7 12.28 15.86 19.61
CA ALA A 7 11.69 14.63 19.12
C ALA A 7 10.58 15.04 18.15
N MET A 8 10.87 14.98 16.85
CA MET A 8 9.83 15.02 15.84
C MET A 8 8.82 13.94 16.24
N PRO A 9 7.51 14.23 16.34
CA PRO A 9 6.54 13.17 16.48
C PRO A 9 6.80 12.22 15.32
N ALA A 10 7.06 10.94 15.62
CA ALA A 10 7.15 9.91 14.59
C ALA A 10 5.86 10.04 13.78
N GLN A 11 5.96 10.52 12.54
CA GLN A 11 4.80 10.54 11.67
C GLN A 11 4.27 9.12 11.65
N PRO A 12 2.94 8.92 11.75
CA PRO A 12 2.38 7.59 11.62
C PRO A 12 2.88 7.02 10.28
N THR A 13 3.68 5.96 10.36
CA THR A 13 4.08 5.19 9.19
C THR A 13 2.80 4.73 8.49
N ALA A 14 2.73 4.85 7.18
CA ALA A 14 1.57 4.41 6.42
C ALA A 14 1.18 2.97 6.79
N ASP A 15 -0.12 2.72 6.94
CA ASP A 15 -0.66 1.41 7.31
C ASP A 15 -1.29 0.74 6.08
N TYR A 16 -0.74 -0.39 5.66
CA TYR A 16 -1.27 -1.17 4.54
C TYR A 16 -1.87 -2.51 5.01
N ASP A 17 -1.93 -2.78 6.31
CA ASP A 17 -2.47 -4.03 6.86
C ASP A 17 -3.97 -4.17 6.60
N TRP A 18 -4.66 -3.07 6.28
CA TRP A 18 -6.04 -3.12 5.79
C TRP A 18 -6.20 -3.96 4.52
N LEU A 19 -5.14 -4.15 3.71
CA LEU A 19 -5.15 -5.06 2.56
C LEU A 19 -5.23 -6.53 2.98
N LEU A 20 -4.69 -6.88 4.16
CA LEU A 20 -4.76 -8.24 4.71
C LEU A 20 -6.19 -8.61 5.12
N ALA A 21 -6.96 -7.61 5.55
CA ALA A 21 -8.36 -7.74 5.90
C ALA A 21 -9.32 -7.58 4.71
N TRP A 22 -8.82 -7.23 3.52
CA TRP A 22 -9.65 -7.01 2.34
C TRP A 22 -10.27 -8.33 1.86
N THR A 23 -11.59 -8.37 1.68
CA THR A 23 -12.32 -9.59 1.28
C THR A 23 -12.67 -9.62 -0.20
N ASP A 24 -12.76 -8.46 -0.85
CA ASP A 24 -13.27 -8.32 -2.21
C ASP A 24 -12.16 -8.44 -3.27
N TRP A 25 -11.32 -9.46 -3.12
CA TRP A 25 -10.29 -9.80 -4.09
C TRP A 25 -10.90 -10.47 -5.33
N THR A 26 -10.59 -9.94 -6.51
CA THR A 26 -11.03 -10.50 -7.79
C THR A 26 -9.98 -11.49 -8.31
N ARG A 27 -10.41 -12.72 -8.65
CA ARG A 27 -9.51 -13.73 -9.24
C ARG A 27 -9.14 -13.36 -10.68
N ARG A 28 -7.85 -13.44 -10.98
CA ARG A 28 -7.31 -13.35 -12.34
C ARG A 28 -7.15 -14.75 -12.94
N GLY A 29 -6.99 -14.81 -14.27
CA GLY A 29 -6.78 -16.07 -14.99
C GLY A 29 -5.46 -16.78 -14.67
N ASP A 30 -4.51 -16.09 -14.04
CA ASP A 30 -3.17 -16.58 -13.69
C ASP A 30 -3.03 -17.02 -12.22
N ARG A 31 -4.14 -17.41 -11.56
CA ARG A 31 -4.23 -17.79 -10.13
C ARG A 31 -3.98 -16.67 -9.12
N ARG A 32 -3.51 -15.51 -9.58
CA ARG A 32 -3.38 -14.31 -8.78
C ARG A 32 -4.73 -13.71 -8.47
N VAL A 33 -4.76 -12.85 -7.46
CA VAL A 33 -5.92 -12.03 -7.18
C VAL A 33 -5.56 -10.56 -7.23
N GLU A 34 -6.55 -9.72 -7.53
CA GLU A 34 -6.37 -8.27 -7.60
C GLU A 34 -7.51 -7.51 -6.94
N ALA A 35 -7.20 -6.32 -6.45
CA ALA A 35 -8.16 -5.34 -5.97
C ALA A 35 -7.80 -3.98 -6.59
N VAL A 36 -8.82 -3.21 -6.97
CA VAL A 36 -8.65 -1.91 -7.63
C VAL A 36 -9.33 -0.85 -6.77
N PHE A 37 -8.59 0.21 -6.48
CA PHE A 37 -9.04 1.30 -5.63
C PHE A 37 -8.82 2.63 -6.34
N PRO A 38 -9.74 3.61 -6.26
CA PRO A 38 -9.39 4.99 -6.59
C PRO A 38 -8.17 5.42 -5.77
N LEU A 39 -7.20 6.09 -6.39
CA LEU A 39 -5.94 6.49 -5.73
C LEU A 39 -6.20 7.25 -4.43
N GLU A 40 -7.13 8.20 -4.43
CA GLU A 40 -7.50 8.95 -3.21
C GLU A 40 -8.00 8.05 -2.08
N THR A 41 -8.79 7.01 -2.40
CA THR A 41 -9.29 6.05 -1.41
C THR A 41 -8.15 5.19 -0.86
N PHE A 42 -7.24 4.75 -1.73
CA PHE A 42 -6.06 3.99 -1.33
C PHE A 42 -5.17 4.79 -0.37
N LEU A 43 -4.87 6.05 -0.71
CA LEU A 43 -4.04 6.93 0.12
C LEU A 43 -4.72 7.23 1.47
N ALA A 44 -6.02 7.55 1.46
CA ALA A 44 -6.77 7.85 2.67
C ALA A 44 -6.85 6.64 3.62
N ARG A 45 -7.11 5.44 3.09
CA ARG A 45 -7.12 4.21 3.90
C ARG A 45 -5.74 3.89 4.47
N SER A 46 -4.68 4.18 3.70
CA SER A 46 -3.32 3.84 4.11
C SER A 46 -2.64 4.92 4.96
N GLY A 47 -3.32 6.05 5.21
CA GLY A 47 -2.76 7.15 5.99
C GLY A 47 -1.52 7.80 5.35
N THR A 48 -1.44 7.79 4.01
CA THR A 48 -0.25 8.25 3.25
C THR A 48 -0.59 9.37 2.27
N THR A 49 0.43 9.91 1.60
CA THR A 49 0.33 10.97 0.60
C THR A 49 0.81 10.50 -0.77
N HIS A 50 0.41 11.23 -1.82
CA HIS A 50 0.84 10.96 -3.20
C HIS A 50 2.37 10.84 -3.37
N GLY A 51 3.15 11.60 -2.61
CA GLY A 51 4.61 11.64 -2.74
C GLY A 51 5.35 10.53 -2.00
N ALA A 52 4.71 9.86 -1.04
CA ALA A 52 5.36 8.93 -0.13
C ALA A 52 4.92 7.46 -0.33
N TRP A 53 3.67 7.24 -0.75
CA TRP A 53 3.04 5.92 -0.68
C TRP A 53 3.80 4.81 -1.37
N LEU A 54 4.47 5.08 -2.51
CA LEU A 54 5.15 4.04 -3.28
C LEU A 54 6.32 3.43 -2.50
N LEU A 55 7.09 4.26 -1.79
CA LEU A 55 8.24 3.80 -1.00
C LEU A 55 7.78 3.11 0.29
N GLU A 56 6.75 3.65 0.94
CA GLU A 56 6.18 3.05 2.14
C GLU A 56 5.53 1.69 1.84
N PHE A 57 4.79 1.60 0.72
CA PHE A 57 4.22 0.35 0.24
C PHE A 57 5.30 -0.67 -0.10
N LEU A 58 6.42 -0.23 -0.71
CA LEU A 58 7.57 -1.09 -0.98
C LEU A 58 8.13 -1.70 0.32
N SER A 59 8.30 -0.90 1.37
CA SER A 59 8.76 -1.39 2.67
C SER A 59 7.80 -2.46 3.22
N TRP A 60 6.51 -2.14 3.27
CA TRP A 60 5.48 -3.03 3.78
C TRP A 60 5.42 -4.37 3.03
N LYS A 61 5.43 -4.36 1.69
CA LYS A 61 5.34 -5.60 0.91
C LYS A 61 6.57 -6.50 1.06
N CYS A 62 7.74 -5.92 1.30
CA CYS A 62 8.96 -6.69 1.57
C CYS A 62 8.85 -7.43 2.91
N GLU A 63 8.27 -6.79 3.93
CA GLU A 63 7.99 -7.45 5.21
C GLU A 63 6.98 -8.58 5.05
N ARG A 64 5.90 -8.38 4.28
CA ARG A 64 4.90 -9.44 4.01
C ARG A 64 5.53 -10.65 3.33
N LEU A 65 6.34 -10.42 2.30
CA LEU A 65 7.05 -11.50 1.61
C LEU A 65 7.90 -12.36 2.56
N VAL A 66 8.52 -11.74 3.57
CA VAL A 66 9.32 -12.45 4.58
C VAL A 66 8.45 -13.16 5.63
N ILE A 67 7.36 -12.54 6.07
CA ILE A 67 6.53 -13.02 7.18
C ILE A 67 5.59 -14.15 6.74
N ASP A 68 4.88 -13.96 5.64
CA ASP A 68 3.79 -14.85 5.21
C ASP A 68 3.95 -15.40 3.78
N GLY A 69 5.03 -15.01 3.10
CA GLY A 69 5.34 -15.47 1.75
C GLY A 69 4.50 -14.83 0.65
N CYS A 70 3.60 -13.90 0.98
CA CYS A 70 2.73 -13.27 -0.01
C CYS A 70 3.50 -12.18 -0.76
N TRP A 71 3.42 -12.23 -2.09
CA TRP A 71 3.93 -11.20 -2.97
C TRP A 71 2.83 -10.20 -3.29
N TYR A 72 3.11 -8.91 -3.08
CA TYR A 72 2.23 -7.81 -3.46
C TYR A 72 2.87 -6.92 -4.53
N GLU A 73 2.07 -6.46 -5.48
CA GLU A 73 2.47 -5.49 -6.50
C GLU A 73 1.40 -4.41 -6.64
N ALA A 74 1.81 -3.15 -6.66
CA ALA A 74 0.93 -2.02 -6.92
C ALA A 74 1.22 -1.42 -8.29
N ARG A 75 0.18 -1.09 -9.04
CA ARG A 75 0.26 -0.40 -10.33
C ARG A 75 -0.72 0.76 -10.36
N LEU A 76 -0.34 1.86 -10.99
CA LEU A 76 -1.24 2.96 -11.29
C LEU A 76 -1.86 2.74 -12.66
N ASP A 77 -3.18 2.66 -12.69
CA ASP A 77 -3.97 2.63 -13.91
C ASP A 77 -4.54 4.05 -14.15
N HIS A 78 -4.04 4.71 -15.20
CA HIS A 78 -4.54 6.02 -15.62
C HIS A 78 -5.76 5.85 -16.53
N LEU A 79 -6.92 6.27 -16.04
CA LEU A 79 -8.18 6.24 -16.76
C LEU A 79 -8.62 7.68 -17.09
N PRO A 80 -9.49 7.87 -18.09
CA PRO A 80 -10.05 9.19 -18.36
C PRO A 80 -10.75 9.76 -17.10
N GLY A 81 -10.17 10.80 -16.53
CA GLY A 81 -10.71 11.51 -15.36
C GLY A 81 -10.44 10.88 -13.99
N ARG A 82 -9.71 9.76 -13.89
CA ARG A 82 -9.34 9.17 -12.60
C ARG A 82 -8.04 8.35 -12.65
N ILE A 83 -7.42 8.18 -11.49
CA ILE A 83 -6.28 7.27 -11.31
C ILE A 83 -6.70 6.20 -10.32
N ASP A 84 -6.56 4.95 -10.72
CA ASP A 84 -6.79 3.81 -9.85
C ASP A 84 -5.45 3.17 -9.45
N VAL A 85 -5.37 2.65 -8.23
CA VAL A 85 -4.30 1.77 -7.75
C VAL A 85 -4.80 0.35 -7.84
N ARG A 86 -4.15 -0.46 -8.67
CA ARG A 86 -4.37 -1.90 -8.76
C ARG A 86 -3.34 -2.61 -7.89
N ILE A 87 -3.82 -3.33 -6.88
CA ILE A 87 -3.00 -4.22 -6.08
C ILE A 87 -3.18 -5.64 -6.59
N VAL A 88 -2.08 -6.32 -6.88
CA VAL A 88 -2.04 -7.74 -7.25
C VAL A 88 -1.36 -8.49 -6.11
N MET A 89 -1.97 -9.59 -5.68
CA MET A 89 -1.44 -10.49 -4.67
C MET A 89 -1.24 -11.89 -5.25
N ASP A 90 -0.12 -12.50 -4.91
CA ASP A 90 0.24 -13.88 -5.24
C ASP A 90 0.75 -14.58 -3.97
N ARG A 91 0.40 -15.85 -3.78
CA ARG A 91 0.73 -16.63 -2.58
C ARG A 91 1.28 -18.00 -2.93
#